data_AF-A0A259SDC3-F1
#
_entry.id   AF-A0A259SDC3-F1
#
_cell.length_a   1.000
_cell.length_b   1.000
_cell.length_c   1.000
_cell.angle_alpha   90.00
_cell.angle_beta   90.00
_cell.angle_gamma   90.00
#
_symmetry.space_group_name_H-M   'P 1'
#
loop_
_entity.id
_entity.type
_entity.pdbx_description
1 polymer ?
#
loop_
_entity_poly.entity_id
_entity_poly.type
_entity_poly.pdbx_seq_one_letter_code
_entity_poly.pdbx_strand_id
1 'polypeptide(L)'
;MNTLTLKQAAALLKIHPVTLQEKARAGEIPGAKVGRAWVFVDVDLIGYIRSQYPWRALQGGQQENSLCHSINAKTRPIGGSRSPSMDEQYNAALGLKTKSKPRNTTIG
;
A
#
# COMPACT_ATOMS: atom_id res chain seq x y z
N MET A 1 8.06 23.24 -11.32
CA MET A 1 6.64 23.12 -11.66
C MET A 1 6.40 23.98 -12.86
N ASN A 2 6.28 23.33 -14.01
CA ASN A 2 6.07 23.98 -15.29
C ASN A 2 4.69 23.60 -15.81
N THR A 3 3.97 24.57 -16.34
CA THR A 3 2.71 24.33 -17.04
C THR A 3 2.99 23.97 -18.49
N LEU A 4 2.36 22.90 -18.98
CA LEU A 4 2.48 22.40 -20.33
C LEU A 4 1.20 22.65 -21.11
N THR A 5 1.36 23.02 -22.38
CA THR A 5 0.26 23.06 -23.35
C THR A 5 -0.14 21.65 -23.78
N LEU A 6 -1.33 21.48 -24.37
CA LEU A 6 -1.81 20.20 -24.90
C LEU A 6 -0.77 19.45 -25.74
N LYS A 7 -0.07 20.15 -26.65
CA LYS A 7 0.96 19.54 -27.52
C LYS A 7 2.18 19.08 -26.72
N GLN A 8 2.63 19.87 -25.75
CA GLN A 8 3.77 19.52 -24.91
C GLN A 8 3.45 18.35 -23.97
N ALA A 9 2.26 18.36 -23.37
CA ALA A 9 1.79 17.26 -22.52
C ALA A 9 1.61 15.97 -23.34
N ALA A 10 1.10 16.06 -24.57
CA ALA A 10 0.99 14.93 -25.50
C ALA A 10 2.37 14.36 -25.85
N ALA A 11 3.36 15.22 -26.12
CA ALA A 11 4.72 14.81 -26.40
C ALA A 11 5.42 14.16 -25.18
N LEU A 12 5.09 14.59 -23.96
CA LEU A 12 5.58 14.01 -22.71
C LEU A 12 5.00 12.61 -22.50
N LEU A 13 3.68 12.46 -22.59
CA LEU A 13 2.99 11.18 -22.40
C LEU A 13 3.13 10.23 -23.59
N LYS A 14 3.66 10.69 -24.73
CA LYS A 14 3.75 9.94 -26.00
C LYS A 14 2.38 9.50 -26.52
N ILE A 15 1.37 10.35 -26.39
CA ILE A 15 -0.01 10.10 -26.85
C ILE A 15 -0.40 11.17 -27.86
N HIS A 16 -1.33 10.86 -28.79
CA HIS A 16 -1.87 11.85 -29.72
C HIS A 16 -2.64 12.96 -28.97
N PRO A 17 -2.49 14.26 -29.34
CA PRO A 17 -3.11 15.37 -28.62
C PRO A 17 -4.64 15.30 -28.53
N VAL A 18 -5.30 14.74 -29.55
CA VAL A 18 -6.77 14.54 -29.52
C VAL A 18 -7.17 13.55 -28.44
N THR A 19 -6.48 12.41 -28.34
CA THR A 19 -6.72 11.41 -27.31
C THR A 19 -6.42 11.95 -25.92
N LEU A 20 -5.35 12.75 -25.78
CA LEU A 20 -5.04 13.42 -24.51
C LEU A 20 -6.17 14.38 -24.10
N GLN A 21 -6.72 15.14 -25.04
CA GLN A 21 -7.84 16.04 -24.80
C GLN A 21 -9.11 15.28 -24.38
N GLU A 22 -9.42 14.16 -25.03
CA GLU A 22 -10.56 13.31 -24.67
C GLU A 22 -10.42 12.75 -23.25
N LYS A 23 -9.23 12.25 -22.90
CA LYS A 23 -8.93 11.74 -21.55
C LYS A 23 -8.96 12.82 -20.48
N ALA A 24 -8.44 14.01 -20.78
CA ALA A 24 -8.53 15.16 -19.88
C ALA A 24 -9.99 15.61 -19.69
N ARG A 25 -10.80 15.58 -20.75
CA ARG A 25 -12.24 15.87 -20.68
C ARG A 25 -13.02 14.81 -19.89
N ALA A 26 -12.61 13.55 -19.96
CA ALA A 26 -13.19 12.45 -19.17
C ALA A 26 -12.75 12.49 -17.69
N GLY A 27 -11.75 13.30 -17.33
CA GLY A 27 -11.20 13.37 -15.98
C GLY A 27 -10.22 12.24 -15.65
N GLU A 28 -9.78 11.46 -16.64
CA GLU A 28 -8.79 10.38 -16.43
C GLU A 28 -7.37 10.93 -16.23
N ILE A 29 -7.03 12.00 -16.96
CA ILE A 29 -5.72 12.64 -16.90
C ILE A 29 -5.87 14.00 -16.22
N PRO A 30 -5.03 14.32 -15.22
CA PRO A 30 -5.09 15.60 -14.53
C PRO A 30 -4.74 16.73 -15.49
N GLY A 31 -5.71 17.60 -15.76
CA GLY A 31 -5.55 18.77 -16.61
C GLY A 31 -6.72 19.72 -16.41
N ALA A 32 -6.46 21.02 -16.59
CA ALA A 32 -7.46 22.06 -16.44
C ALA A 32 -7.72 22.75 -17.78
N LYS A 33 -8.98 23.03 -18.08
CA LYS A 33 -9.36 23.86 -19.22
C LYS A 33 -9.38 25.31 -18.78
N VAL A 34 -8.35 26.07 -19.17
CA VAL A 34 -8.22 27.50 -18.86
C VAL A 34 -8.63 28.29 -20.11
N GLY A 35 -9.84 28.83 -20.08
CA GLY A 35 -10.44 29.51 -21.23
C GLY A 35 -10.60 28.56 -22.44
N ARG A 36 -9.87 28.86 -23.52
CA ARG A 36 -9.91 28.09 -24.78
C ARG A 36 -8.84 26.99 -24.85
N ALA A 37 -7.87 26.97 -23.93
CA ALA A 37 -6.73 26.07 -23.98
C ALA A 37 -6.78 25.05 -22.82
N TRP A 38 -6.24 23.86 -23.08
CA TRP A 38 -5.93 22.90 -22.03
C TRP A 38 -4.52 23.16 -21.49
N VAL A 39 -4.44 23.22 -20.16
CA VAL A 39 -3.20 23.42 -19.40
C VAL A 39 -3.00 22.24 -18.47
N PHE A 40 -1.79 21.71 -18.48
CA PHE A 40 -1.39 20.57 -17.66
C PHE A 40 -0.22 20.98 -16.78
N VAL A 41 -0.12 20.42 -15.58
CA VAL A 41 1.04 20.61 -14.71
C VAL A 41 1.97 19.41 -14.89
N ASP A 42 3.26 19.66 -15.05
CA ASP A 42 4.30 18.64 -15.20
C ASP A 42 4.27 17.59 -14.07
N VAL A 43 4.18 18.04 -12.82
CA VAL A 43 4.15 17.18 -11.63
C VAL A 43 2.94 16.26 -11.63
N ASP A 44 1.77 16.76 -12.05
CA ASP A 44 0.53 15.97 -12.06
C ASP A 44 0.58 14.89 -13.15
N LEU A 45 1.12 15.22 -14.33
CA LEU A 45 1.33 14.24 -15.41
C LEU A 45 2.31 13.14 -14.98
N ILE A 46 3.38 13.50 -14.28
CA ILE A 46 4.33 12.52 -13.72
C ILE A 46 3.66 11.68 -12.64
N GLY A 47 2.82 12.28 -11.78
CA GLY A 47 2.00 11.58 -10.80
C GLY A 47 1.08 10.55 -11.44
N TYR A 48 0.43 10.92 -12.55
CA TYR A 48 -0.38 10.00 -13.35
C TYR A 48 0.45 8.83 -13.90
N ILE A 49 1.64 9.08 -14.44
CA ILE A 49 2.53 7.99 -14.90
C ILE A 49 2.88 7.05 -13.74
N ARG A 50 3.18 7.59 -12.57
CA ARG A 50 3.51 6.81 -11.37
C ARG A 50 2.34 5.96 -10.88
N SER A 51 1.10 6.45 -11.00
CA SER A 51 -0.08 5.67 -10.61
C SER A 51 -0.38 4.51 -11.56
N GLN A 52 0.15 4.54 -12.79
CA GLN A 52 0.01 3.42 -13.75
C GLN A 52 1.00 2.27 -13.48
N TYR A 53 2.01 2.47 -12.62
CA TYR A 53 2.94 1.40 -12.30
C TYR A 53 2.21 0.28 -11.56
N PRO A 54 2.31 -0.98 -12.03
CA PRO A 54 1.82 -2.10 -11.25
C PRO A 54 2.57 -2.15 -9.93
N TRP A 55 1.87 -2.52 -8.85
CA TRP A 55 2.36 -2.62 -7.47
C TRP A 55 3.77 -3.25 -7.32
N ARG A 56 4.17 -4.10 -8.26
CA ARG A 56 5.47 -4.81 -8.23
C ARG A 56 6.67 -3.98 -8.71
N ALA A 57 6.45 -2.84 -9.37
CA ALA A 57 7.54 -2.00 -9.93
C ALA A 57 8.16 -1.02 -8.91
N LEU A 58 7.57 -0.87 -7.71
CA LEU A 58 8.03 0.01 -6.63
C LEU A 58 8.36 -0.80 -5.37
N GLN A 59 9.31 -1.74 -5.44
CA GLN A 59 9.86 -2.41 -4.24
C GLN A 59 10.77 -1.45 -3.44
N GLY A 60 10.19 -0.35 -2.96
CA GLY A 60 10.83 0.60 -2.05
C GLY A 60 9.87 1.26 -1.05
N GLY A 61 8.56 1.03 -1.18
CA GLY A 61 7.56 1.54 -0.24
C GLY A 61 6.55 0.45 0.07
N GLN A 62 6.82 -0.33 1.12
CA GLN A 62 5.77 -1.15 1.73
C GLN A 62 4.70 -0.20 2.28
N GLN A 63 3.58 -0.03 1.60
CA GLN A 63 2.33 0.11 2.34
C GLN A 63 1.94 -1.31 2.72
N GLU A 64 2.41 -1.73 3.88
CA GLU A 64 1.97 -2.97 4.51
C GLU A 64 0.45 -2.89 4.61
N ASN A 65 -0.22 -3.67 3.76
CA ASN A 65 -1.63 -3.92 3.95
C ASN A 65 -1.70 -4.73 5.25
N SER A 66 -1.98 -4.04 6.34
CA SER A 66 -2.05 -4.54 7.71
C SER A 66 -3.30 -5.42 7.88
N LEU A 67 -3.34 -6.53 7.16
CA LEU A 67 -4.27 -7.61 7.44
C LEU A 67 -3.60 -8.94 7.11
N CYS A 68 -2.56 -9.25 7.89
CA CYS A 68 -2.06 -10.61 8.00
C CYS A 68 -3.23 -11.53 8.38
N HIS A 69 -3.72 -12.30 7.42
CA HIS A 69 -4.77 -13.31 7.65
C HIS A 69 -4.29 -14.47 8.55
N SER A 70 -2.98 -14.54 8.85
CA SER A 70 -2.38 -15.59 9.67
C SER A 70 -2.37 -15.29 11.17
N ILE A 71 -2.70 -14.07 11.62
CA ILE A 71 -2.91 -13.80 13.05
C ILE A 71 -4.35 -14.15 13.42
N ASN A 72 -4.65 -15.44 13.33
CA ASN A 72 -5.75 -16.03 14.08
C ASN A 72 -5.16 -17.21 14.86
N ALA A 73 -4.18 -16.90 15.71
CA ALA A 73 -3.77 -17.79 16.79
C ALA A 73 -4.93 -17.87 17.79
N LYS A 74 -5.97 -18.62 17.44
CA LYS A 74 -7.00 -19.02 18.37
C LYS A 74 -6.35 -20.05 19.28
N THR A 75 -5.83 -19.61 20.42
CA THR A 75 -5.40 -20.49 21.51
C THR A 75 -6.60 -21.37 21.86
N ARG A 76 -6.60 -22.61 21.37
CA ARG A 76 -7.64 -23.58 21.71
C ARG A 76 -7.51 -23.87 23.20
N PRO A 77 -8.58 -23.75 24.01
CA PRO A 77 -8.44 -23.86 25.46
C PRO A 77 -7.99 -25.23 25.94
N ILE A 78 -8.38 -26.33 25.30
CA ILE A 78 -7.99 -27.70 25.68
C ILE A 78 -8.08 -28.58 24.41
N GLY A 79 -7.04 -29.35 24.11
CA GLY A 79 -7.08 -30.37 23.05
C GLY A 79 -5.71 -30.73 22.50
N GLY A 80 -4.91 -31.47 23.27
CA GLY A 80 -3.64 -32.02 22.81
C GLY A 80 -2.76 -32.47 23.98
N SER A 81 -2.08 -33.61 23.83
CA SER A 81 -1.21 -34.23 24.84
C SER A 81 -0.20 -33.23 25.42
N ARG A 82 -0.07 -33.24 26.74
CA ARG A 82 0.80 -32.36 27.53
C ARG A 82 2.27 -32.55 27.12
N SER A 83 2.79 -31.65 26.31
CA SER A 83 4.23 -31.41 26.24
C SER A 83 4.48 -29.90 26.10
N PRO A 84 4.84 -29.19 27.18
CA PRO A 84 5.18 -27.76 27.14
C PRO A 84 6.55 -27.48 26.47
N SER A 85 7.04 -28.36 25.61
CA SER A 85 8.47 -28.42 25.30
C SER A 85 8.92 -27.62 24.08
N MET A 86 8.03 -27.25 23.14
CA MET A 86 8.46 -26.60 21.90
C MET A 86 8.28 -25.09 21.90
N ASP A 87 7.15 -24.58 22.41
CA ASP A 87 6.86 -23.15 22.37
C ASP A 87 7.83 -22.33 23.23
N GLU A 88 8.29 -22.87 24.37
CA GLU A 88 9.23 -22.17 25.24
C GLU A 88 10.64 -22.09 24.66
N GLN A 89 11.11 -23.17 24.03
CA GLN A 89 12.38 -23.18 23.30
C GLN A 89 12.34 -22.23 22.09
N TYR A 90 11.22 -22.21 21.37
CA TYR A 90 11.01 -21.30 20.24
C TYR A 90 10.99 -19.83 20.68
N ASN A 91 10.26 -19.51 21.75
CA ASN A 91 10.21 -18.16 22.31
C ASN A 91 11.58 -17.70 22.84
N ALA A 92 12.35 -18.59 23.45
CA ALA A 92 13.70 -18.30 23.92
C ALA A 92 14.66 -18.01 22.75
N ALA A 93 14.60 -18.79 21.67
CA ALA A 93 15.40 -18.56 20.47
C ALA A 93 15.06 -17.22 19.79
N LEU A 94 13.80 -16.81 19.82
CA LEU A 94 13.34 -15.53 19.26
C LEU A 94 13.49 -14.33 20.21
N GLY A 95 13.98 -14.53 21.43
CA GLY A 95 14.16 -13.46 22.42
C GLY A 95 12.84 -12.79 22.86
N LEU A 96 11.71 -13.46 22.67
CA LEU A 96 10.40 -12.91 23.06
C LEU A 96 10.27 -12.95 24.58
N LYS A 97 9.91 -11.81 25.19
CA LYS A 97 9.57 -11.77 26.63
C LYS A 97 8.34 -12.65 26.87
N THR A 98 8.56 -13.85 27.39
CA THR A 98 7.49 -14.73 27.84
C THR A 98 6.76 -14.05 29.01
N LYS A 99 5.43 -14.10 28.98
CA LYS A 99 4.57 -13.32 29.89
C LYS A 99 4.70 -13.85 31.33
N SER A 100 4.55 -12.93 32.29
CA SER A 100 4.62 -13.21 33.73
C SER A 100 3.57 -14.23 34.20
N LYS A 101 3.96 -15.02 35.20
CA LYS A 101 3.22 -16.13 35.83
C LYS A 101 1.86 -15.66 36.38
N PRO A 102 0.74 -16.39 36.15
CA PRO A 102 -0.53 -16.06 36.78
C PRO A 102 -0.44 -16.32 38.30
N ARG A 103 -0.92 -15.35 39.09
CA ARG A 103 -1.13 -15.49 40.53
C ARG A 103 -2.27 -16.49 40.78
N ASN A 104 -2.05 -17.38 41.73
CA ASN A 104 -3.04 -18.34 42.21
C ASN A 104 -4.23 -17.62 42.89
N THR A 105 -5.45 -18.04 42.56
CA THR A 105 -6.66 -17.69 43.30
C THR A 105 -6.98 -18.80 44.28
N THR A 106 -6.86 -18.53 45.57
CA THR A 106 -7.36 -19.40 46.65
C THR A 106 -8.87 -19.23 46.74
N ILE A 107 -9.61 -20.32 46.56
CA ILE A 107 -11.05 -20.40 46.84
C ILE A 107 -11.20 -20.78 48.32
N GLY A 108 -11.92 -19.97 49.07
CA GLY A 108 -12.40 -20.24 50.42
C GLY A 108 -13.92 -20.12 50.45
#